data_AF-A0A661XD80-F1
#
_entry.id   AF-A0A661XD80-F1
#
_cell.length_a   1.000
_cell.length_b   1.000
_cell.length_c   1.000
_cell.angle_alpha   90.00
_cell.angle_beta   90.00
_cell.angle_gamma   90.00
#
_symmetry.space_group_name_H-M   'P 1'
#
loop_
_entity.id
_entity.type
_entity.pdbx_description
1 polymer ?
#
loop_
_entity_poly.entity_id
_entity_poly.type
_entity_poly.pdbx_seq_one_letter_code
_entity_poly.pdbx_strand_id
1 'polypeptide(L)' 'MIEEALAQSPTQWIALISGIVYVILAAREKSLCWLFGIVSCICIAWDDFFSFQLYADGV' A
#
# COMPACT_ATOMS: atom_id res chain seq x y z
N MET A 1 -12.36 16.73 -1.93
CA MET A 1 -11.08 16.54 -1.22
C MET A 1 -11.21 15.70 0.05
N ILE A 2 -11.88 16.15 1.13
CA ILE A 2 -12.02 15.31 2.34
C ILE A 2 -12.95 14.11 2.09
N GLU A 3 -14.02 14.28 1.31
CA GLU A 3 -14.96 13.19 1.01
C GLU A 3 -14.34 12.05 0.20
N GLU A 4 -13.43 12.35 -0.73
CA GLU A 4 -12.71 11.34 -1.52
C GLU A 4 -11.76 10.50 -0.66
N ALA A 5 -11.15 11.13 0.35
CA ALA A 5 -10.28 10.44 1.32
C ALA A 5 -11.09 9.49 2.23
N LEU A 6 -12.33 9.85 2.56
CA LEU A 6 -13.24 9.00 3.34
C LEU A 6 -13.89 7.89 2.50
N ALA A 7 -13.96 8.05 1.17
CA ALA A 7 -14.44 7.03 0.26
C ALA A 7 -13.43 5.90 0.02
N GLN A 8 -12.16 6.09 0.41
CA GLN A 8 -11.14 5.04 0.30
C GLN A 8 -11.40 3.88 1.26
N SER A 9 -11.14 2.68 0.77
CA SER A 9 -11.27 1.47 1.57
C SER A 9 -10.22 1.42 2.68
N PRO A 10 -10.49 0.69 3.79
CA PRO A 10 -9.48 0.47 4.83
C PRO A 10 -8.20 -0.18 4.30
N THR A 11 -8.29 -1.01 3.26
CA THR A 11 -7.14 -1.66 2.61
C THR A 11 -6.22 -0.65 1.93
N GLN A 12 -6.79 0.37 1.27
CA GLN A 12 -6.02 1.47 0.66
C GLN A 12 -5.29 2.31 1.71
N TRP A 13 -5.93 2.56 2.86
CA TRP A 13 -5.28 3.27 3.96
C TRP A 13 -4.14 2.46 4.58
N ILE A 14 -4.33 1.15 4.76
CA ILE A 14 -3.26 0.25 5.24
C ILE A 14 -2.11 0.20 4.24
N ALA A 15 -2.40 0.05 2.94
CA ALA A 15 -1.42 0.08 1.86
C ALA A 15 -0.59 1.37 1.87
N LEU A 16 -1.26 2.53 1.97
CA LEU A 16 -0.63 3.83 1.97
C LEU A 16 0.29 4.04 3.18
N ILE A 17 -0.22 3.79 4.39
CA ILE A 17 0.53 4.01 5.62
C ILE A 17 1.75 3.07 5.67
N SER A 18 1.56 1.79 5.34
CA SER A 18 2.67 0.83 5.30
C SER A 18 3.70 1.16 4.22
N GLY A 19 3.26 1.65 3.05
CA GLY A 19 4.15 2.12 1.99
C GLY A 19 5.00 3.33 2.42
N ILE A 20 4.40 4.31 3.10
CA ILE A 20 5.14 5.46 3.66
C ILE A 20 6.19 4.99 4.68
N VAL A 21 5.81 4.11 5.60
CA VAL A 21 6.75 3.56 6.60
C VAL A 21 7.87 2.77 5.91
N TYR A 22 7.57 1.99 4.88
CA TYR A 22 8.54 1.28 4.07
C TYR A 22 9.58 2.25 3.48
N VAL A 23 9.15 3.31 2.79
CA VAL A 23 10.08 4.27 2.15
C VAL A 23 10.97 4.95 3.19
N ILE A 24 10.42 5.35 4.34
CA ILE A 24 11.20 5.97 5.42
C ILE A 24 12.25 5.01 5.99
N LEU A 25 11.90 3.74 6.21
CA LEU A 25 12.83 2.74 6.73
C LEU A 25 13.87 2.32 5.68
N ALA A 26 13.47 2.23 4.42
CA ALA A 26 14.35 1.91 3.30
C ALA A 26 15.40 3.02 3.10
N ALA A 27 15.00 4.29 3.16
CA ALA A 27 15.92 5.43 3.13
C ALA A 27 16.92 5.46 4.30
N ARG A 28 16.64 4.72 5.38
CA ARG A 28 17.50 4.58 6.56
C ARG A 28 18.24 3.23 6.60
N GLU A 29 18.22 2.48 5.50
CA GLU A 29 18.85 1.16 5.36
C GLU A 29 18.45 0.16 6.48
N LYS A 30 17.22 0.27 7.00
CA LYS A 30 16.72 -0.65 8.02
C LYS A 30 16.06 -1.85 7.35
N SER A 31 16.56 -3.06 7.62
CA SER A 31 15.98 -4.32 7.08
C SER A 31 14.51 -4.55 7.48
N LEU A 32 14.02 -3.88 8.53
CA LEU A 32 12.61 -3.89 8.89
C LEU A 32 11.70 -3.23 7.82
N CYS A 33 12.26 -2.47 6.87
CA CYS A 33 11.48 -1.90 5.77
C CYS A 33 10.74 -2.98 4.99
N TRP A 34 11.36 -4.14 4.76
CA TRP A 34 10.80 -5.25 3.98
C TRP A 34 9.45 -5.73 4.51
N LEU A 35 9.26 -5.75 5.83
CA LEU A 35 7.99 -6.15 6.43
C LEU A 35 6.85 -5.19 6.01
N PHE A 36 7.11 -3.88 6.08
CA PHE A 36 6.13 -2.87 5.68
C PHE A 36 5.91 -2.85 4.16
N GLY A 37 6.97 -3.10 3.38
CA GLY A 37 6.89 -3.21 1.93
C GLY A 37 6.00 -4.38 1.50
N ILE A 38 6.18 -5.56 2.10
CA ILE A 38 5.36 -6.74 1.81
C ILE A 38 3.88 -6.49 2.16
N VAL A 39 3.61 -5.92 3.34
CA VAL A 39 2.22 -5.59 3.74
C VAL A 39 1.59 -4.61 2.76
N SER A 40 2.33 -3.57 2.36
CA SER A 40 1.86 -2.58 1.39
C SER A 40 1.55 -3.23 0.04
N CYS A 41 2.47 -4.02 -0.53
CA CYS A 41 2.30 -4.70 -1.81
C CYS A 41 1.12 -5.68 -1.80
N ILE A 42 0.90 -6.44 -0.72
CA ILE A 42 -0.24 -7.37 -0.63
C ILE A 42 -1.57 -6.59 -0.66
N CYS A 43 -1.65 -5.48 0.08
CA CYS A 43 -2.87 -4.66 0.09
C CYS A 43 -3.13 -3.97 -1.25
N ILE A 44 -2.08 -3.46 -1.92
CA ILE A 44 -2.18 -2.85 -3.26
C ILE A 44 -2.64 -3.90 -4.27
N ALA A 45 -1.94 -5.04 -4.35
CA ALA A 45 -2.30 -6.11 -5.27
C ALA A 45 -3.75 -6.59 -5.06
N TRP A 46 -4.21 -6.72 -3.81
CA TRP A 46 -5.60 -7.06 -3.53
C TRP A 46 -6.58 -6.07 -4.16
N ASP A 47 -6.39 -4.77 -3.93
CA ASP A 47 -7.27 -3.74 -4.51
C ASP A 47 -7.16 -3.67 -6.04
N ASP A 48 -5.97 -3.87 -6.60
CA ASP A 48 -5.77 -3.89 -8.05
C ASP A 48 -6.53 -5.03 -8.73
N PHE A 49 -6.52 -6.23 -8.14
CA PHE A 49 -7.23 -7.38 -8.66
C PHE A 49 -8.75 -7.30 -8.49
N PHE A 50 -9.23 -6.84 -7.33
CA PHE A 50 -10.64 -6.97 -6.94
C PHE A 50 -11.45 -5.69 -7.03
N SER A 51 -10.81 -4.52 -6.87
CA SER A 51 -11.49 -3.22 -6.85
C SER A 51 -11.31 -2.48 -8.17
N PHE A 52 -10.11 -2.49 -8.74
CA PHE A 52 -9.76 -1.62 -9.87
C PHE A 52 -9.57 -2.32 -11.22
N GLN A 53 -9.44 -3.65 -11.24
CA GLN A 53 -9.06 -4.42 -12.44
C GLN A 53 -7.74 -3.96 -13.08
N LEU A 54 -6.82 -3.42 -12.27
CA LEU A 54 -5.47 -3.01 -12.66
C LEU A 54 -4.50 -4.20 -12.56
N TYR A 55 -4.79 -5.25 -13.32
CA TYR A 55 -4.04 -6.52 -13.24
C TYR A 55 -2.55 -6.40 -13.52
N ALA A 56 -2.12 -5.39 -14.27
CA ALA A 56 -0.72 -5.16 -14.57
C ALA A 56 0.07 -4.62 -13.35
N ASP A 57 -0.60 -3.93 -12.43
CA ASP A 57 0.02 -3.39 -11.21
C ASP A 57 0.01 -4.43 -10.09
N GLY A 58 -1.03 -5.26 -10.04
CA GLY A 58 -1.15 -6.32 -9.03
C GLY A 58 -0.22 -7.54 -9.20
N VAL A 59 0.46 -7.70 -10.35
CA VAL A 59 1.31 -8.86 -10.70
C VAL A 59 2.80 -8.64 -10.44
#